data_AF-A0A938GIG1-F1
#
_entry.id   AF-A0A938GIG1-F1
#
_cell.length_a   1.000
_cell.length_b   1.000
_cell.length_c   1.000
_cell.angle_alpha   90.00
_cell.angle_beta   90.00
_cell.angle_gamma   90.00
#
_symmetry.space_group_name_H-M   'P 1'
#
loop_
_entity.id
_entity.type
_entity.pdbx_description
1 polymer ?
#
loop_
_entity_poly.entity_id
_entity_poly.type
_entity_poly.pdbx_seq_one_letter_code
_entity_poly.pdbx_strand_id
1 'polypeptide(L)'
;MVNHRSLVLLVSVALSLLPSLAAAQESSESIAARQAMQDAMRTMHARIEDLEASNHSLRAKVEDMRREIQQLREETRKLGDQSSLQDQMRKLGESVREVDNKRRADNEKVVAEFARLAKLIAETPVPSPAPVVKSSPPPTAPSSDPEPKVSSRPPVPEKGIEYVVKSGDTLSGIVAAARSKELKITMKQLRDANPDINWDRLRVGQKVFIPLPNQ
;
A
#
# COMPACT_ATOMS: atom_id res chain seq x y z
N MET A 1 36.16 -23.79 -117.68
CA MET A 1 34.78 -23.56 -117.17
C MET A 1 34.30 -24.84 -116.50
N VAL A 2 33.35 -24.73 -115.57
CA VAL A 2 32.70 -25.78 -114.76
C VAL A 2 33.32 -26.02 -113.36
N ASN A 3 32.93 -25.10 -112.47
CA ASN A 3 32.24 -25.36 -111.19
C ASN A 3 32.98 -26.04 -110.03
N HIS A 4 33.76 -25.24 -109.27
CA HIS A 4 34.05 -25.48 -107.84
C HIS A 4 33.13 -24.67 -106.89
N ARG A 5 32.11 -23.98 -107.42
CA ARG A 5 31.29 -23.03 -106.64
C ARG A 5 30.10 -23.67 -105.91
N SER A 6 29.83 -24.98 -106.12
CA SER A 6 28.65 -25.64 -105.54
C SER A 6 28.91 -26.38 -104.22
N LEU A 7 30.17 -26.65 -103.85
CA LEU A 7 30.48 -27.43 -102.64
C LEU A 7 30.65 -26.54 -101.39
N VAL A 8 30.94 -25.25 -101.57
CA VAL A 8 31.07 -24.28 -100.48
C VAL A 8 29.71 -23.82 -99.95
N LEU A 9 28.66 -23.86 -100.78
CA LEU A 9 27.31 -23.42 -100.37
C LEU A 9 26.56 -24.43 -99.49
N LEU A 10 26.89 -25.73 -99.56
CA LEU A 10 26.26 -26.76 -98.72
C LEU A 10 26.84 -26.81 -97.29
N VAL A 11 28.10 -26.39 -97.11
CA VAL A 11 28.70 -26.30 -95.77
C VAL A 11 28.23 -25.04 -95.02
N SER A 12 27.90 -23.97 -95.73
CA SER A 12 27.37 -22.74 -95.12
C SER A 12 25.90 -22.84 -94.66
N VAL A 13 25.10 -23.76 -95.23
CA VAL A 13 23.69 -23.93 -94.82
C VAL A 13 23.53 -24.90 -93.65
N ALA A 14 24.50 -25.79 -93.42
CA ALA A 14 24.49 -26.68 -92.25
C ALA A 14 24.88 -25.98 -90.94
N LEU A 15 25.43 -24.76 -91.00
CA LEU A 15 25.83 -23.99 -89.81
C LEU A 15 24.74 -23.01 -89.32
N SER A 16 23.66 -22.82 -90.08
CA SER A 16 22.56 -21.92 -89.74
C SER A 16 21.36 -22.60 -89.06
N LEU A 17 21.48 -23.88 -88.71
CA LEU A 17 20.45 -24.64 -87.98
C LEU A 17 20.89 -25.04 -86.56
N LEU A 18 21.82 -24.29 -85.96
CA LEU A 18 21.98 -24.30 -84.51
C LEU A 18 20.99 -23.28 -83.93
N PRO A 19 19.99 -23.69 -83.13
CA PRO A 19 19.19 -22.73 -82.40
C PRO A 19 20.16 -21.89 -81.56
N SER A 20 20.02 -20.57 -81.63
CA SER A 20 20.78 -19.60 -80.85
C SER A 20 20.90 -20.06 -79.39
N LEU A 21 22.04 -20.65 -79.04
CA LEU A 21 22.48 -20.88 -77.66
C LEU A 21 22.97 -19.53 -77.08
N ALA A 22 22.20 -18.47 -77.30
CA ALA A 22 22.43 -17.13 -76.77
C ALA A 22 21.44 -16.80 -75.63
N ALA A 23 20.46 -17.67 -75.37
CA ALA A 23 19.55 -17.55 -74.22
C ALA A 23 20.08 -18.23 -72.94
N ALA A 24 21.26 -18.86 -72.97
CA ALA A 24 21.73 -19.71 -71.87
C ALA A 24 23.07 -19.29 -71.24
N GLN A 25 23.70 -18.20 -71.70
CA GLN A 25 24.90 -17.66 -71.04
C GLN A 25 24.53 -16.38 -70.27
N GLU A 26 23.54 -16.50 -69.38
CA GLU A 26 23.46 -15.55 -68.26
C GLU A 26 24.77 -15.69 -67.48
N SER A 27 25.66 -14.72 -67.64
CA SER A 27 26.93 -14.67 -66.91
C SER A 27 26.71 -14.97 -65.42
N SER A 28 27.61 -15.72 -64.79
CA SER A 28 27.52 -16.05 -63.36
C SER A 28 27.37 -14.80 -62.48
N GLU A 29 27.92 -13.67 -62.92
CA GLU A 29 27.74 -12.36 -62.31
C GLU A 29 26.28 -11.87 -62.34
N SER A 30 25.55 -12.08 -63.44
CA SER A 30 24.13 -11.73 -63.53
C SER A 30 23.23 -12.60 -62.66
N ILE A 31 23.59 -13.89 -62.49
CA ILE A 31 22.92 -14.80 -61.56
C ILE A 31 23.21 -14.39 -60.12
N ALA A 32 24.46 -14.09 -59.80
CA ALA A 32 24.87 -13.59 -58.48
C ALA A 32 24.21 -12.24 -58.14
N ALA A 33 24.08 -11.33 -59.12
CA ALA A 33 23.40 -10.05 -58.93
C ALA A 33 21.90 -10.23 -58.62
N ARG A 34 21.21 -11.15 -59.32
CA ARG A 34 19.81 -11.50 -59.02
C ARG A 34 19.66 -12.14 -57.64
N GLN A 35 20.60 -12.99 -57.24
CA GLN A 35 20.62 -13.60 -55.91
C GLN A 35 20.83 -12.53 -54.82
N ALA A 36 21.79 -11.64 -54.99
CA ALA A 36 22.03 -10.53 -54.05
C ALA A 36 20.78 -9.63 -53.91
N MET A 37 20.08 -9.36 -55.01
CA MET A 37 18.82 -8.61 -54.98
C MET A 37 17.69 -9.37 -54.25
N GLN A 38 17.59 -10.69 -54.45
CA GLN A 38 16.63 -11.52 -53.72
C GLN A 38 16.93 -11.56 -52.22
N ASP A 39 18.20 -11.64 -51.83
CA ASP A 39 18.60 -11.65 -50.43
C ASP A 39 18.41 -10.28 -49.76
N ALA A 40 18.64 -9.18 -50.49
CA ALA A 40 18.30 -7.84 -50.02
C ALA A 40 16.78 -7.70 -49.78
N MET A 41 15.95 -8.22 -50.70
CA MET A 41 14.51 -8.24 -50.52
C MET A 41 14.11 -9.08 -49.31
N ARG A 42 14.65 -10.30 -49.15
CA ARG A 42 14.39 -11.14 -47.96
C ARG A 42 14.73 -10.42 -46.66
N THR A 43 15.87 -9.74 -46.62
CA THR A 43 16.31 -8.96 -45.46
C THR A 43 15.34 -7.80 -45.17
N MET A 44 14.88 -7.10 -46.20
CA MET A 44 13.87 -6.05 -46.04
C MET A 44 12.56 -6.60 -45.49
N HIS A 45 12.07 -7.74 -46.00
CA HIS A 45 10.83 -8.36 -45.51
C HIS A 45 10.95 -8.74 -44.03
N ALA A 46 12.05 -9.40 -43.65
CA ALA A 46 12.30 -9.75 -42.24
C ALA A 46 12.30 -8.50 -41.33
N ARG A 47 12.91 -7.40 -41.77
CA ARG A 47 12.92 -6.14 -41.01
C ARG A 47 11.53 -5.49 -40.91
N ILE A 48 10.69 -5.63 -41.94
CA ILE A 48 9.31 -5.14 -41.89
C ILE A 48 8.50 -5.97 -40.89
N GLU A 49 8.63 -7.29 -40.91
CA GLU A 49 7.98 -8.18 -39.93
C GLU A 49 8.40 -7.85 -38.50
N ASP A 50 9.69 -7.63 -38.25
CA ASP A 50 10.21 -7.20 -36.93
C ASP A 50 9.62 -5.84 -36.49
N LEU A 51 9.53 -4.88 -37.41
CA LEU A 51 8.94 -3.56 -37.14
C LEU A 51 7.43 -3.67 -36.86
N GLU A 52 6.72 -4.54 -37.57
CA GLU A 52 5.30 -4.80 -37.34
C GLU A 52 5.08 -5.45 -35.97
N ALA A 53 5.91 -6.44 -35.61
CA ALA A 53 5.89 -7.09 -34.30
C ALA A 53 6.17 -6.08 -33.17
N SER A 54 7.17 -5.20 -33.34
CA SER A 54 7.46 -4.12 -32.39
C SER A 54 6.28 -3.14 -32.27
N ASN A 55 5.65 -2.76 -33.38
CA ASN A 55 4.45 -1.92 -33.35
C ASN A 55 3.29 -2.59 -32.62
N HIS A 56 3.10 -3.90 -32.82
CA HIS A 56 2.06 -4.65 -32.13
C HIS A 56 2.33 -4.71 -30.62
N SER A 57 3.58 -4.93 -30.21
CA SER A 57 4.00 -4.87 -28.81
C SER A 57 3.73 -3.50 -28.18
N LEU A 58 4.05 -2.41 -28.88
CA LEU A 58 3.77 -1.05 -28.43
C LEU A 58 2.26 -0.80 -28.27
N ARG A 59 1.44 -1.24 -29.24
CA ARG A 59 -0.02 -1.12 -29.15
C ARG A 59 -0.58 -1.90 -27.95
N ALA A 60 -0.10 -3.12 -27.72
CA ALA A 60 -0.50 -3.91 -26.56
C ALA A 60 -0.16 -3.20 -25.24
N LYS A 61 1.03 -2.60 -25.14
CA LYS A 61 1.44 -1.82 -23.96
C LYS A 61 0.58 -0.57 -23.75
N VAL A 62 0.20 0.12 -24.83
CA VAL A 62 -0.71 1.28 -24.74
C VAL A 62 -2.08 0.86 -24.21
N GLU A 63 -2.62 -0.27 -24.68
CA GLU A 63 -3.90 -0.79 -24.18
C GLU A 63 -3.81 -1.22 -22.71
N ASP A 64 -2.69 -1.81 -22.30
CA ASP A 64 -2.48 -2.21 -20.91
C ASP A 64 -2.43 -1.00 -19.96
N MET A 65 -1.65 0.03 -20.33
CA MET A 65 -1.61 1.29 -19.59
C MET A 65 -2.97 2.00 -19.55
N ARG A 66 -3.76 1.92 -20.64
CA ARG A 66 -5.12 2.47 -20.67
C ARG A 66 -6.03 1.77 -19.68
N ARG A 67 -5.93 0.44 -19.56
CA ARG A 67 -6.69 -0.34 -18.56
C ARG A 67 -6.28 0.04 -17.14
N GLU A 68 -4.99 0.17 -16.87
CA GLU A 68 -4.49 0.59 -15.54
C GLU A 68 -5.02 1.99 -15.17
N ILE A 69 -5.00 2.95 -16.11
CA ILE A 69 -5.60 4.28 -15.90
C ILE A 69 -7.10 4.19 -15.62
N GLN A 70 -7.84 3.34 -16.34
CA GLN A 70 -9.27 3.14 -16.10
C GLN A 70 -9.52 2.56 -14.71
N GLN A 71 -8.74 1.55 -14.31
CA GLN A 71 -8.83 0.94 -13.00
C GLN A 71 -8.54 1.95 -11.88
N LEU A 72 -7.46 2.73 -11.98
CA LEU A 72 -7.13 3.77 -11.01
C LEU A 72 -8.24 4.84 -10.91
N ARG A 73 -8.86 5.19 -12.03
CA ARG A 73 -10.02 6.11 -12.03
C ARG A 73 -11.23 5.53 -11.33
N GLU A 74 -11.50 4.23 -11.49
CA GLU A 74 -12.57 3.54 -10.78
C GLU A 74 -12.29 3.42 -9.29
N GLU A 75 -11.05 3.12 -8.89
CA GLU A 75 -10.64 3.11 -7.49
C GLU A 75 -10.78 4.49 -6.87
N THR A 76 -10.38 5.55 -7.59
CA THR A 76 -10.58 6.93 -7.16
C THR A 76 -12.07 7.29 -7.04
N ARG A 77 -12.91 6.80 -7.96
CA ARG A 77 -14.38 6.97 -7.87
C ARG A 77 -14.97 6.24 -6.66
N LYS A 78 -14.54 5.01 -6.37
CA LYS A 78 -14.98 4.26 -5.17
C LYS A 78 -14.58 4.95 -3.88
N LEU A 79 -13.37 5.54 -3.84
CA LEU A 79 -12.95 6.41 -2.74
C LEU A 79 -13.76 7.71 -2.71
N GLY A 80 -14.16 8.25 -3.85
CA GLY A 80 -15.11 9.36 -3.93
C GLY A 80 -16.50 9.00 -3.42
N ASP A 81 -16.99 7.79 -3.68
CA ASP A 81 -18.25 7.24 -3.16
C ASP A 81 -18.18 6.98 -1.65
N GLN A 82 -16.99 7.02 -1.04
CA GLN A 82 -16.82 7.20 0.41
C GLN A 82 -17.45 8.51 0.91
N SER A 83 -17.83 9.43 0.02
CA SER A 83 -18.76 10.54 0.30
C SER A 83 -20.11 10.04 0.83
N SER A 84 -20.63 8.90 0.35
CA SER A 84 -21.84 8.31 0.92
C SER A 84 -21.63 7.82 2.36
N LEU A 85 -20.42 7.33 2.67
CA LEU A 85 -20.00 7.01 4.03
C LEU A 85 -19.79 8.29 4.86
N GLN A 86 -19.33 9.37 4.25
CA GLN A 86 -19.25 10.70 4.87
C GLN A 86 -20.66 11.24 5.20
N ASP A 87 -21.65 11.01 4.34
CA ASP A 87 -23.05 11.37 4.58
C ASP A 87 -23.66 10.53 5.70
N GLN A 88 -23.36 9.22 5.75
CA GLN A 88 -23.73 8.37 6.88
C GLN A 88 -23.11 8.89 8.19
N MET A 89 -21.83 9.29 8.17
CA MET A 89 -21.15 9.86 9.34
C MET A 89 -21.77 11.20 9.78
N ARG A 90 -22.16 12.06 8.84
CA ARG A 90 -22.89 13.30 9.15
C ARG A 90 -24.23 13.01 9.82
N LYS A 91 -25.01 12.09 9.26
CA LYS A 91 -26.32 11.70 9.79
C LYS A 91 -26.21 11.07 11.19
N LEU A 92 -25.19 10.25 11.42
CA LEU A 92 -24.87 9.73 12.75
C LEU A 92 -24.47 10.85 13.71
N GLY A 93 -23.69 11.84 13.25
CA GLY A 93 -23.34 13.01 14.05
C GLY A 93 -24.56 13.85 14.43
N GLU A 94 -25.53 13.99 13.54
CA GLU A 94 -26.82 14.65 13.82
C GLU A 94 -27.65 13.87 14.84
N SER A 95 -27.79 12.55 14.67
CA SER A 95 -28.57 11.73 15.60
C SER A 95 -27.95 11.69 17.00
N VAL A 96 -26.61 11.65 17.11
CA VAL A 96 -25.92 11.74 18.40
C VAL A 96 -26.17 13.08 19.08
N ARG A 97 -26.07 14.20 18.35
CA ARG A 97 -26.38 15.53 18.90
C ARG A 97 -27.83 15.62 19.37
N GLU A 98 -28.76 15.04 18.61
CA GLU A 98 -30.17 15.00 18.98
C GLU A 98 -30.39 14.22 20.28
N VAL A 99 -29.78 13.03 20.41
CA VAL A 99 -29.84 12.21 21.63
C VAL A 99 -29.26 12.99 22.82
N ASP A 100 -28.12 13.66 22.66
CA ASP A 100 -27.51 14.43 23.75
C ASP A 100 -28.37 15.62 24.19
N ASN A 101 -28.99 16.32 23.24
CA ASN A 101 -29.92 17.40 23.56
C ASN A 101 -31.14 16.89 24.33
N LYS A 102 -31.73 15.78 23.88
CA LYS A 102 -32.86 15.13 24.57
C LYS A 102 -32.46 14.69 25.99
N ARG A 103 -31.31 14.04 26.13
CA ARG A 103 -30.79 13.59 27.42
C ARG A 103 -30.55 14.76 28.39
N ARG A 104 -30.03 15.90 27.91
CA ARG A 104 -29.88 17.11 28.73
C ARG A 104 -31.24 17.65 29.19
N ALA A 105 -32.19 17.80 28.27
CA ALA A 105 -33.52 18.29 28.60
C ALA A 105 -34.25 17.38 29.60
N ASP A 106 -34.13 16.06 29.44
CA ASP A 106 -34.71 15.10 30.37
C ASP A 106 -33.99 15.12 31.73
N ASN A 107 -32.66 15.20 31.74
CA ASN A 107 -31.90 15.36 32.98
C ASN A 107 -32.28 16.65 33.72
N GLU A 108 -32.50 17.77 33.02
CA GLU A 108 -32.97 19.03 33.61
C GLU A 108 -34.34 18.86 34.28
N LYS A 109 -35.30 18.19 33.62
CA LYS A 109 -36.61 17.88 34.21
C LYS A 109 -36.49 16.99 35.44
N VAL A 110 -35.65 15.96 35.37
CA VAL A 110 -35.40 15.04 36.49
C VAL A 110 -34.84 15.80 37.69
N VAL A 111 -33.84 16.65 37.48
CA VAL A 111 -33.27 17.50 38.54
C VAL A 111 -34.34 18.45 39.11
N ALA A 112 -35.20 19.02 38.26
CA ALA A 112 -36.28 19.91 38.72
C ALA A 112 -37.33 19.18 39.59
N GLU A 113 -37.72 17.96 39.22
CA GLU A 113 -38.64 17.14 40.01
C GLU A 113 -38.00 16.71 41.34
N PHE A 114 -36.72 16.32 41.35
CA PHE A 114 -36.00 16.06 42.61
C PHE A 114 -35.92 17.30 43.51
N ALA A 115 -35.71 18.49 42.95
CA ALA A 115 -35.72 19.73 43.73
C ALA A 115 -37.10 20.03 44.33
N ARG A 116 -38.19 19.77 43.59
CA ARG A 116 -39.56 19.85 44.12
C ARG A 116 -39.81 18.88 45.26
N LEU A 117 -39.43 17.62 45.09
CA LEU A 117 -39.57 16.59 46.13
C LEU A 117 -38.75 16.96 47.37
N ALA A 118 -37.52 17.45 47.21
CA ALA A 118 -36.70 17.93 48.32
C ALA A 118 -37.37 19.07 49.09
N LYS A 119 -38.04 19.99 48.39
CA LYS A 119 -38.79 21.10 49.02
C LYS A 119 -39.99 20.59 49.82
N LEU A 120 -40.75 19.63 49.28
CA LEU A 120 -41.87 18.99 49.99
C LEU A 120 -41.43 18.26 51.27
N ILE A 121 -40.28 17.57 51.23
CA ILE A 121 -39.71 16.91 52.41
C ILE A 121 -39.20 17.94 53.43
N ALA A 122 -38.64 19.06 52.98
CA ALA A 122 -38.18 20.13 53.87
C ALA A 122 -39.34 20.86 54.58
N GLU A 123 -40.52 20.91 53.95
CA GLU A 123 -41.75 21.48 54.54
C GLU A 123 -42.42 20.53 55.57
N THR A 124 -42.10 19.23 55.56
CA THR A 124 -42.51 18.34 56.66
C THR A 124 -41.55 18.50 57.85
N PRO A 125 -42.02 18.87 59.06
CA PRO A 125 -41.13 19.02 60.21
C PRO A 125 -40.68 17.64 60.69
N VAL A 126 -39.44 17.26 60.38
CA VAL A 126 -38.75 16.14 61.02
C VAL A 126 -37.83 16.72 62.10
N PRO A 127 -37.84 16.21 63.34
CA PRO A 127 -36.97 16.70 64.41
C PRO A 127 -35.49 16.50 64.03
N SER A 128 -34.72 17.56 64.24
CA SER A 128 -33.28 17.65 63.93
C SER A 128 -32.46 16.62 64.74
N PRO A 129 -31.63 15.77 64.11
CA PRO A 129 -30.67 14.95 64.85
C PRO A 129 -29.45 15.79 65.26
N ALA A 130 -29.03 15.58 66.51
CA ALA A 130 -27.92 16.25 67.20
C ALA A 130 -26.57 16.20 66.44
N PRO A 131 -25.63 17.14 66.70
CA PRO A 131 -24.43 17.31 65.89
C PRO A 131 -23.38 16.22 66.22
N VAL A 132 -22.95 15.49 65.20
CA VAL A 132 -21.85 14.54 65.30
C VAL A 132 -20.51 15.26 65.06
N VAL A 133 -19.72 15.26 66.13
CA VAL A 133 -18.27 15.40 66.30
C VAL A 133 -17.40 15.56 65.03
N LYS A 134 -16.62 16.65 65.02
CA LYS A 134 -15.49 16.92 64.13
C LYS A 134 -14.46 15.79 64.21
N SER A 135 -14.16 15.14 63.09
CA SER A 135 -12.91 14.39 62.90
C SER A 135 -12.13 15.00 61.74
N SER A 136 -10.89 15.34 62.07
CA SER A 136 -9.83 15.92 61.26
C SER A 136 -9.39 15.03 60.08
N PRO A 137 -8.95 15.61 58.94
CA PRO A 137 -8.17 14.90 57.94
C PRO A 137 -6.66 15.00 58.25
N PRO A 138 -5.85 13.97 57.96
CA PRO A 138 -4.40 14.10 57.85
C PRO A 138 -4.01 14.44 56.40
N PRO A 139 -3.17 15.45 56.15
CA PRO A 139 -2.43 15.57 54.91
C PRO A 139 -0.94 15.48 55.20
N THR A 140 -0.29 14.36 54.89
CA THR A 140 1.17 14.34 54.73
C THR A 140 1.57 13.22 53.78
N ALA A 141 1.72 13.58 52.51
CA ALA A 141 2.85 13.07 51.73
C ALA A 141 3.97 14.10 51.89
N PRO A 142 5.23 13.65 52.00
CA PRO A 142 6.09 13.91 50.86
C PRO A 142 7.01 12.73 50.48
N SER A 143 7.34 12.78 49.21
CA SER A 143 8.25 11.96 48.41
C SER A 143 9.62 11.69 49.03
N SER A 144 10.17 10.51 48.72
CA SER A 144 11.59 10.32 48.42
C SER A 144 11.82 8.94 47.76
N ASP A 145 12.03 8.98 46.45
CA ASP A 145 12.74 7.95 45.64
C ASP A 145 14.27 8.16 45.82
N PRO A 146 15.20 7.36 45.26
CA PRO A 146 15.41 5.90 45.14
C PRO A 146 16.71 5.46 45.89
N GLU A 147 17.05 4.17 46.10
CA GLU A 147 17.99 3.31 45.32
C GLU A 147 18.51 2.19 46.28
N PRO A 148 19.30 1.17 45.87
CA PRO A 148 19.07 0.10 44.88
C PRO A 148 19.20 -1.30 45.52
N LYS A 149 18.58 -2.35 44.95
CA LYS A 149 19.10 -3.72 45.11
C LYS A 149 19.07 -4.48 43.79
N VAL A 150 20.28 -4.79 43.37
CA VAL A 150 20.73 -5.45 42.16
C VAL A 150 20.40 -6.95 42.21
N SER A 151 20.34 -7.57 41.01
CA SER A 151 20.51 -9.00 40.67
C SER A 151 19.20 -9.66 40.23
N SER A 152 18.99 -10.14 39.00
CA SER A 152 19.93 -10.67 38.00
C SER A 152 19.41 -10.43 36.57
N ARG A 153 20.23 -9.75 35.74
CA ARG A 153 19.93 -9.30 34.38
C ARG A 153 20.53 -10.25 33.33
N PRO A 154 19.77 -10.79 32.37
CA PRO A 154 20.28 -11.19 31.06
C PRO A 154 20.50 -9.93 30.18
N PRO A 155 21.36 -9.97 29.15
CA PRO A 155 21.87 -8.77 28.48
C PRO A 155 20.75 -8.05 27.71
N VAL A 156 20.19 -6.99 28.31
CA VAL A 156 19.26 -6.09 27.62
C VAL A 156 20.10 -5.09 26.84
N PRO A 157 19.82 -4.87 25.53
CA PRO A 157 20.52 -3.86 24.75
C PRO A 157 20.37 -2.49 25.42
N GLU A 158 21.50 -1.83 25.63
CA GLU A 158 21.70 -0.69 26.54
C GLU A 158 21.06 0.63 26.08
N LYS A 159 20.28 0.62 25.00
CA LYS A 159 19.60 1.82 24.49
C LYS A 159 18.13 1.48 24.24
N GLY A 160 17.24 2.21 24.87
CA GLY A 160 15.79 2.05 24.72
C GLY A 160 15.08 3.39 24.85
N ILE A 161 13.84 3.45 24.38
CA ILE A 161 13.00 4.64 24.45
C ILE A 161 11.95 4.41 25.53
N GLU A 162 11.82 5.34 26.46
CA GLU A 162 10.68 5.37 27.37
C GLU A 162 9.42 5.81 26.61
N TYR A 163 8.40 4.97 26.64
CA TYR A 163 7.11 5.24 26.03
C TYR A 163 6.01 5.32 27.09
N VAL A 164 5.23 6.39 27.05
CA VAL A 164 4.07 6.55 27.93
C VAL A 164 2.85 6.01 27.20
N VAL A 165 2.22 4.99 27.77
CA VAL A 165 1.03 4.33 27.25
C VAL A 165 -0.10 5.34 27.12
N LYS A 166 -0.67 5.46 25.91
CA LYS A 166 -1.81 6.31 25.61
C LYS A 166 -3.11 5.52 25.67
N SER A 167 -4.25 6.23 25.71
CA SER A 167 -5.57 5.60 25.69
C SER A 167 -5.75 4.78 24.42
N GLY A 168 -6.07 3.48 24.57
CA GLY A 168 -6.27 2.55 23.45
C GLY A 168 -5.00 1.81 23.00
N ASP A 169 -3.85 2.06 23.62
CA ASP A 169 -2.63 1.32 23.32
C ASP A 169 -2.73 -0.14 23.83
N THR A 170 -2.30 -1.05 22.96
CA THR A 170 -2.19 -2.49 23.24
C THR A 170 -0.76 -2.94 23.00
N LEU A 171 -0.35 -4.10 23.53
CA LEU A 171 0.99 -4.65 23.28
C LEU A 171 1.30 -4.75 21.77
N SER A 172 0.34 -5.21 20.96
CA SER A 172 0.48 -5.27 19.50
C SER A 172 0.58 -3.87 18.88
N GLY A 173 -0.22 -2.91 19.35
CA GLY A 173 -0.18 -1.52 18.90
C GLY A 173 1.16 -0.84 19.18
N ILE A 174 1.73 -1.03 20.38
CA ILE A 174 3.03 -0.46 20.77
C ILE A 174 4.16 -1.06 19.92
N VAL A 175 4.13 -2.37 19.67
CA VAL A 175 5.11 -3.04 18.79
C VAL A 175 4.99 -2.55 17.35
N ALA A 176 3.77 -2.37 16.83
CA ALA A 176 3.54 -1.81 15.51
C ALA A 176 4.07 -0.37 15.40
N ALA A 177 3.76 0.48 16.40
CA ALA A 177 4.24 1.85 16.46
C ALA A 177 5.77 1.93 16.54
N ALA A 178 6.42 1.01 17.27
CA ALA A 178 7.87 0.94 17.31
C ALA A 178 8.47 0.53 15.95
N ARG A 179 7.86 -0.42 15.24
CA ARG A 179 8.28 -0.79 13.88
C ARG A 179 8.10 0.33 12.86
N SER A 180 7.05 1.14 13.01
CA SER A 180 6.86 2.36 12.21
C SER A 180 7.95 3.41 12.44
N LYS A 181 8.66 3.35 13.57
CA LYS A 181 9.84 4.17 13.87
C LYS A 181 11.15 3.46 13.48
N GLU A 182 11.09 2.51 12.56
CA GLU A 182 12.21 1.68 12.07
C GLU A 182 12.85 0.78 13.14
N LEU A 183 12.20 0.61 14.30
CA LEU A 183 12.69 -0.25 15.37
C LEU A 183 12.19 -1.67 15.15
N LYS A 184 13.10 -2.60 14.84
CA LYS A 184 12.80 -4.02 14.66
C LYS A 184 12.58 -4.73 16.00
N ILE A 185 11.47 -4.41 16.66
CA ILE A 185 11.12 -4.97 17.97
C ILE A 185 10.07 -6.08 17.82
N THR A 186 10.24 -7.12 18.63
CA THR A 186 9.31 -8.26 18.73
C THR A 186 8.54 -8.20 20.04
N MET A 187 7.32 -8.74 20.06
CA MET A 187 6.50 -8.86 21.27
C MET A 187 7.26 -9.51 22.43
N LYS A 188 8.07 -10.53 22.13
CA LYS A 188 8.92 -11.21 23.12
C LYS A 188 9.94 -10.25 23.75
N GLN A 189 10.68 -9.51 22.93
CA GLN A 189 11.68 -8.54 23.42
C GLN A 189 11.05 -7.44 24.29
N LEU A 190 9.84 -6.99 23.93
CA LEU A 190 9.14 -5.97 24.71
C LEU A 190 8.67 -6.52 26.07
N ARG A 191 8.22 -7.78 26.14
CA ARG A 191 7.87 -8.47 27.39
C ARG A 191 9.10 -8.73 28.26
N ASP A 192 10.18 -9.22 27.67
CA ASP A 192 11.43 -9.50 28.36
C ASP A 192 12.05 -8.23 28.96
N ALA A 193 11.87 -7.08 28.28
CA ALA A 193 12.32 -5.78 28.76
C ALA A 193 11.42 -5.16 29.85
N ASN A 194 10.17 -5.63 30.02
CA ASN A 194 9.23 -5.12 31.02
C ASN A 194 8.45 -6.28 31.69
N PRO A 195 9.13 -7.11 32.50
CA PRO A 195 8.50 -8.26 33.16
C PRO A 195 7.46 -7.84 34.20
N ASP A 196 7.58 -6.64 34.78
CA ASP A 196 6.70 -6.13 35.83
C ASP A 196 5.39 -5.53 35.28
N ILE A 197 5.26 -5.41 33.95
CA ILE A 197 4.09 -4.83 33.29
C ILE A 197 3.10 -5.92 32.91
N ASN A 198 1.87 -5.80 33.43
CA ASN A 198 0.77 -6.62 32.98
C ASN A 198 0.20 -6.08 31.65
N TRP A 199 0.58 -6.73 30.56
CA TRP A 199 0.20 -6.36 29.19
C TRP A 199 -1.28 -6.53 28.86
N ASP A 200 -2.02 -7.35 29.62
CA ASP A 200 -3.47 -7.52 29.45
C ASP A 200 -4.27 -6.40 30.17
N ARG A 201 -3.60 -5.60 31.01
CA ARG A 201 -4.19 -4.51 31.80
C ARG A 201 -3.30 -3.27 31.80
N LEU A 202 -2.95 -2.80 30.60
CA LEU A 202 -2.21 -1.56 30.42
C LEU A 202 -3.04 -0.36 30.92
N ARG A 203 -2.42 0.50 31.72
CA ARG A 203 -3.03 1.75 32.18
C ARG A 203 -2.49 2.93 31.39
N VAL A 204 -3.37 3.87 31.05
CA VAL A 204 -2.97 5.14 30.43
C VAL A 204 -2.04 5.89 31.37
N GLY A 205 -0.92 6.39 30.85
CA GLY A 205 0.12 7.05 31.64
C GLY A 205 1.20 6.11 32.20
N GLN A 206 1.06 4.80 32.02
CA GLN A 206 2.08 3.84 32.41
C GLN A 206 3.33 3.97 31.53
N LYS A 207 4.51 3.99 32.14
CA LYS A 207 5.79 4.02 31.41
C LYS A 207 6.19 2.60 31.02
N VAL A 208 6.58 2.43 29.77
CA VAL A 208 7.06 1.18 29.18
C VAL A 208 8.43 1.44 28.56
N PHE A 209 9.38 0.57 28.82
CA PHE A 209 10.70 0.62 28.20
C PHE A 209 10.70 -0.14 26.88
N ILE A 210 10.97 0.57 25.79
CA ILE A 210 11.04 -0.03 24.44
C ILE A 210 12.53 -0.25 24.10
N PRO A 211 13.05 -1.49 24.13
CA PRO A 211 14.47 -1.76 23.85
C PRO A 211 14.77 -1.55 22.36
N LEU A 212 15.80 -0.77 22.03
CA LEU A 212 16.30 -0.72 20.65
C LEU A 212 17.06 -2.01 20.38
N PRO A 213 16.75 -2.76 19.31
CA PRO A 213 17.62 -3.85 18.90
C PRO A 213 18.97 -3.23 18.51
N ASN A 214 20.05 -3.67 19.15
CA ASN A 214 21.40 -3.42 18.65
C ASN A 214 21.43 -3.93 17.20
N GLN A 215 21.85 -3.07 16.27
CA GLN A 215 21.93 -3.38 14.84
C GLN A 215 22.82 -4.59 14.57
#